data_AF-A0A2T0B959-F1
#
_entry.id   AF-A0A2T0B959-F1
#
_cell.length_a   1.000
_cell.length_b   1.000
_cell.length_c   1.000
_cell.angle_alpha   90.00
_cell.angle_beta   90.00
_cell.angle_gamma   90.00
#
_symmetry.space_group_name_H-M   'P 1'
#
loop_
_entity.id
_entity.type
_entity.pdbx_description
1 polymer ?
#
loop_
_entity_poly.entity_id
_entity_poly.type
_entity_poly.pdbx_seq_one_letter_code
_entity_poly.pdbx_strand_id
1 'polypeptide(L)'
;MELQEQSFIKMKYFDRNIKYEKIIELLCEYKGIHREELITILEDEECKYLLFLLLKKYNCMDIQSLAKDFEINNRRKLNSNLKKAEEKFLLNKKIREMFFEAENIIEKIQ
;
A
#
# COMPACT_ATOMS: atom_id res chain seq x y z
N MET A 1 10.43 24.44 -20.93
CA MET A 1 10.93 23.17 -20.36
C MET A 1 10.54 23.07 -18.89
N GLU A 2 10.88 24.05 -18.04
CA GLU A 2 10.57 24.05 -16.59
C GLU A 2 9.07 23.97 -16.24
N LEU A 3 8.17 24.59 -17.02
CA LEU A 3 6.72 24.57 -16.76
C LEU A 3 6.07 23.20 -17.00
N GLN A 4 6.53 22.44 -18.00
CA GLN A 4 6.06 21.06 -18.21
C GLN A 4 6.54 20.14 -17.09
N GLU A 5 7.78 20.32 -16.62
CA GLU A 5 8.37 19.55 -15.53
C GLU A 5 7.64 19.78 -14.20
N GLN A 6 7.28 21.02 -13.87
CA GLN A 6 6.47 21.34 -12.69
C GLN A 6 5.04 20.76 -12.76
N SER A 7 4.42 20.74 -13.95
CA SER A 7 3.10 20.10 -14.14
C SER A 7 3.15 18.58 -14.01
N PHE A 8 4.21 17.96 -14.54
CA PHE A 8 4.45 16.52 -14.47
C PHE A 8 4.76 16.06 -13.04
N ILE A 9 5.54 16.85 -12.29
CA ILE A 9 5.79 16.64 -10.86
C ILE A 9 4.49 16.75 -10.05
N LYS A 10 3.63 17.74 -10.32
CA LYS A 10 2.33 17.88 -9.65
C LYS A 10 1.41 16.68 -9.90
N MET A 11 1.30 16.18 -11.13
CA MET A 11 0.45 15.01 -11.46
C MET A 11 0.87 13.74 -10.69
N LYS A 12 2.18 13.53 -10.50
CA LYS A 12 2.71 12.39 -9.74
C LYS A 12 2.30 12.38 -8.26
N TYR A 13 2.07 13.54 -7.65
CA TYR A 13 1.63 13.63 -6.25
C TYR A 13 0.14 13.29 -6.09
N PHE A 14 -0.72 13.74 -7.01
CA PHE A 14 -2.15 13.40 -6.98
C PHE A 14 -2.38 11.89 -7.20
N ASP A 15 -1.60 11.27 -8.08
CA ASP A 15 -1.68 9.82 -8.33
C ASP A 15 -1.35 8.98 -7.09
N ARG A 16 -0.35 9.38 -6.29
CA ARG A 16 0.04 8.62 -5.08
C ARG A 16 -1.08 8.55 -4.05
N ASN A 17 -1.75 9.66 -3.75
CA ASN A 17 -2.83 9.64 -2.78
C ASN A 17 -4.01 8.82 -3.30
N ILE A 18 -4.34 8.91 -4.60
CA ILE A 18 -5.36 8.07 -5.22
C ILE A 18 -4.99 6.59 -5.12
N LYS A 19 -3.73 6.23 -5.38
CA LYS A 19 -3.25 4.84 -5.26
C LYS A 19 -3.28 4.37 -3.81
N TYR A 20 -2.93 5.21 -2.85
CA TYR A 20 -3.05 4.88 -1.42
C TYR A 20 -4.50 4.56 -1.07
N GLU A 21 -5.44 5.46 -1.38
CA GLU A 21 -6.86 5.25 -1.11
C GLU A 21 -7.39 3.97 -1.78
N LYS A 22 -7.02 3.71 -3.03
CA LYS A 22 -7.37 2.45 -3.71
C LYS A 22 -6.82 1.19 -3.03
N ILE A 23 -5.60 1.24 -2.50
CA ILE A 23 -5.03 0.14 -1.71
C ILE A 23 -5.86 -0.09 -0.45
N ILE A 24 -6.22 1.00 0.25
CA ILE A 24 -7.01 0.96 1.47
C ILE A 24 -8.40 0.38 1.19
N GLU A 25 -9.11 0.89 0.18
CA GLU A 25 -10.42 0.39 -0.25
C GLU A 25 -10.38 -1.10 -0.60
N LEU A 26 -9.41 -1.52 -1.41
CA LEU A 26 -9.24 -2.92 -1.80
C LEU A 26 -9.06 -3.85 -0.58
N LEU A 27 -8.25 -3.43 0.40
CA LEU A 27 -8.00 -4.23 1.60
C LEU A 27 -9.21 -4.25 2.54
N CYS A 28 -9.94 -3.13 2.64
CA CYS A 28 -11.20 -3.07 3.37
C CYS A 28 -12.25 -4.01 2.77
N GLU A 29 -12.44 -3.97 1.44
CA GLU A 29 -13.37 -4.84 0.73
C GLU A 29 -12.99 -6.32 0.89
N TYR A 30 -11.71 -6.65 0.71
CA TYR A 30 -11.21 -8.02 0.86
C TYR A 30 -11.47 -8.59 2.26
N LYS A 31 -11.24 -7.78 3.31
CA LYS A 31 -11.39 -8.21 4.71
C LYS A 31 -12.81 -8.02 5.25
N GLY A 32 -13.68 -7.30 4.54
CA GLY A 32 -15.03 -6.97 4.97
C GLY A 32 -15.08 -6.01 6.16
N ILE A 33 -14.16 -5.04 6.21
CA ILE A 33 -14.05 -4.05 7.29
C ILE A 33 -14.32 -2.63 6.81
N HIS A 34 -14.60 -1.73 7.75
CA HIS A 34 -14.70 -0.30 7.48
C HIS A 34 -13.38 0.44 7.75
N ARG A 35 -13.31 1.70 7.33
CA ARG A 35 -12.08 2.52 7.40
C ARG A 35 -11.65 2.80 8.85
N GLU A 36 -12.60 2.80 9.78
CA GLU A 36 -12.35 2.95 11.21
C GLU A 36 -11.60 1.76 11.80
N GLU A 37 -11.59 0.62 11.09
CA GLU A 37 -11.02 -0.65 11.54
C GLU A 37 -9.69 -0.97 10.84
N LEU A 38 -9.09 -0.03 10.12
CA LEU A 38 -7.89 -0.27 9.30
C LEU A 38 -6.73 -0.91 10.06
N ILE A 39 -6.58 -0.59 11.35
CA ILE A 39 -5.53 -1.18 12.19
C ILE A 39 -5.57 -2.72 12.19
N THR A 40 -6.76 -3.31 12.04
CA THR A 40 -6.98 -4.77 12.03
C THR A 40 -6.40 -5.46 10.78
N ILE A 41 -6.03 -4.70 9.73
CA ILE A 41 -5.26 -5.23 8.59
C ILE A 41 -3.88 -5.71 9.06
N LEU A 42 -3.29 -5.07 10.07
CA LEU A 42 -1.97 -5.46 10.58
C LEU A 42 -1.98 -6.76 11.40
N GLU A 43 -3.16 -7.17 11.87
CA GLU A 43 -3.36 -8.38 12.67
C GLU A 43 -3.38 -9.64 11.79
N ASP A 44 -3.84 -9.51 10.54
CA ASP A 44 -3.76 -10.56 9.54
C ASP A 44 -2.40 -10.52 8.83
N GLU A 45 -1.62 -11.59 8.97
CA GLU A 45 -0.26 -11.65 8.40
C GLU A 45 -0.25 -11.48 6.87
N GLU A 46 -1.20 -12.08 6.15
CA GLU A 46 -1.25 -12.02 4.70
C GLU A 46 -1.64 -10.62 4.21
N CYS A 47 -2.69 -10.03 4.80
CA CYS A 47 -3.14 -8.68 4.49
C CYS A 47 -2.09 -7.64 4.86
N LYS A 48 -1.42 -7.81 6.01
CA LYS A 48 -0.30 -6.96 6.41
C LYS A 48 0.83 -6.98 5.38
N TYR A 49 1.26 -8.16 4.93
CA TYR A 49 2.32 -8.23 3.92
C TYR A 49 1.86 -7.68 2.58
N LEU A 50 0.64 -7.98 2.17
CA LEU A 50 0.04 -7.42 0.97
C LEU A 50 0.02 -5.88 0.99
N LEU A 51 -0.42 -5.28 2.11
CA LEU A 51 -0.40 -3.84 2.34
C LEU A 51 1.01 -3.27 2.09
N PHE A 52 2.04 -3.80 2.76
CA PHE A 52 3.40 -3.26 2.61
C PHE A 52 3.96 -3.41 1.20
N LEU A 53 3.65 -4.52 0.51
CA LEU A 53 4.07 -4.73 -0.88
C LEU A 53 3.43 -3.70 -1.82
N LEU A 54 2.11 -3.48 -1.71
CA LEU A 54 1.37 -2.52 -2.53
C LEU A 54 1.82 -1.08 -2.24
N LEU A 55 1.99 -0.72 -0.97
CA LEU A 55 2.50 0.59 -0.59
C LEU A 55 3.89 0.85 -1.19
N LYS A 56 4.78 -0.16 -1.22
CA LYS A 56 6.08 -0.03 -1.88
C LYS A 56 5.94 0.12 -3.39
N LYS A 57 5.15 -0.74 -4.04
CA LYS A 57 4.93 -0.74 -5.50
C LYS A 57 4.46 0.63 -6.00
N TYR A 58 3.48 1.21 -5.32
CA TYR A 58 2.89 2.50 -5.70
C TYR A 58 3.50 3.71 -4.97
N ASN A 59 4.65 3.53 -4.30
CA ASN A 59 5.39 4.58 -3.61
C ASN A 59 4.56 5.36 -2.56
N CYS A 60 3.65 4.66 -1.87
CA CYS A 60 2.72 5.19 -0.87
C CYS A 60 3.21 5.01 0.58
N MET A 61 4.51 5.08 0.80
CA MET A 61 5.15 4.82 2.12
C MET A 61 5.26 6.10 2.98
N ASP A 62 4.30 7.01 2.88
CA ASP A 62 4.29 8.25 3.63
C ASP A 62 4.01 8.00 5.13
N ILE A 63 4.91 8.47 6.00
CA ILE A 63 4.84 8.15 7.42
C ILE A 63 3.66 8.84 8.12
N GLN A 64 3.19 9.99 7.64
CA GLN A 64 2.09 10.71 8.27
C GLN A 64 0.77 9.97 8.05
N SER A 65 0.54 9.51 6.82
CA SER A 65 -0.63 8.70 6.45
C SER A 65 -0.63 7.37 7.21
N LEU A 66 0.52 6.68 7.25
CA LEU A 66 0.66 5.41 7.98
C LEU A 66 0.57 5.55 9.50
N ALA A 67 1.00 6.68 10.06
CA ALA A 67 0.82 6.94 11.49
C ALA A 67 -0.65 7.14 11.85
N LYS A 68 -1.43 7.79 10.97
CA LYS A 68 -2.86 8.03 11.17
C LYS A 68 -3.68 6.74 11.06
N ASP A 69 -3.45 5.96 10.01
CA ASP A 69 -4.33 4.83 9.67
C ASP A 69 -3.88 3.51 10.34
N PHE A 70 -2.59 3.40 10.69
CA PHE A 70 -1.97 2.14 11.14
C PHE A 70 -1.07 2.29 12.38
N GLU A 71 -0.98 3.47 12.98
CA GLU A 71 -0.08 3.75 14.11
C GLU A 71 1.41 3.45 13.84
N ILE A 72 1.82 3.47 12.56
CA ILE A 72 3.22 3.26 12.15
C ILE A 72 3.92 4.61 12.09
N ASN A 73 4.48 5.02 13.22
CA ASN A 73 5.21 6.29 13.36
C ASN A 73 6.75 6.16 13.25
N ASN A 74 7.27 4.95 13.01
CA ASN A 74 8.70 4.66 13.04
C ASN A 74 9.20 4.05 11.73
N ARG A 75 10.11 4.77 11.04
CA ARG A 75 10.74 4.31 9.78
C ARG A 75 11.47 2.98 9.91
N ARG A 76 12.09 2.68 11.05
CA ARG A 76 12.76 1.38 11.27
C ARG A 76 11.75 0.23 11.31
N LYS A 77 10.61 0.42 12.00
CA LYS A 77 9.51 -0.56 12.05
C LYS A 77 8.92 -0.77 10.65
N LEU A 78 8.67 0.32 9.93
CA LEU A 78 8.19 0.28 8.54
C LEU A 78 9.15 -0.52 7.63
N ASN A 79 10.45 -0.20 7.66
CA ASN A 79 11.45 -0.90 6.84
C ASN A 79 11.59 -2.38 7.21
N SER A 80 11.49 -2.71 8.51
CA SER A 80 11.53 -4.11 8.96
C SER A 80 10.32 -4.91 8.47
N ASN A 81 9.12 -4.33 8.55
CA ASN A 81 7.91 -4.95 8.03
C ASN A 81 7.96 -5.12 6.51
N LEU A 82 8.46 -4.10 5.81
CA LEU A 82 8.61 -4.16 4.36
C LEU A 82 9.56 -5.28 3.95
N LYS A 83 10.73 -5.37 4.58
CA LYS A 83 11.70 -6.45 4.31
C LYS A 83 11.07 -7.83 4.49
N LYS A 84 10.30 -8.03 5.57
CA LYS A 84 9.57 -9.29 5.80
C LYS A 84 8.52 -9.56 4.73
N ALA A 85 7.80 -8.53 4.28
CA ALA A 85 6.81 -8.66 3.22
C ALA A 85 7.47 -9.10 1.90
N GLU A 86 8.63 -8.55 1.56
CA GLU A 86 9.42 -8.95 0.38
C GLU A 86 9.93 -10.39 0.48
N GLU A 87 10.45 -10.79 1.65
CA GLU A 87 10.85 -12.18 1.90
C GLU A 87 9.66 -13.14 1.71
N LYS A 88 8.49 -12.78 2.25
CA LYS A 88 7.26 -13.57 2.14
C LYS A 88 6.73 -13.61 0.72
N PHE A 89 6.84 -12.54 -0.05
CA PHE A 89 6.53 -12.54 -1.47
C PHE A 89 7.37 -13.59 -2.22
N LEU A 90 8.67 -13.70 -1.95
CA LEU A 90 9.51 -14.70 -2.63
C LEU A 90 9.15 -16.14 -2.25
N LEU A 91 8.77 -16.38 -0.99
CA LEU A 91 8.62 -17.74 -0.45
C LEU A 91 7.17 -18.27 -0.45
N ASN A 92 6.17 -17.40 -0.40
CA ASN A 92 4.76 -17.77 -0.28
C ASN A 92 3.99 -17.49 -1.58
N LYS A 93 3.58 -18.57 -2.26
CA LYS A 93 2.81 -18.49 -3.51
C LYS A 93 1.51 -17.71 -3.35
N LYS A 94 0.75 -17.94 -2.27
CA LYS A 94 -0.53 -17.27 -2.03
C LYS A 94 -0.35 -15.76 -1.92
N ILE A 95 0.65 -15.29 -1.18
CA ILE A 95 0.94 -13.85 -1.06
C ILE A 95 1.29 -13.23 -2.42
N ARG A 96 2.04 -13.94 -3.28
CA ARG A 96 2.31 -13.45 -4.64
C ARG A 96 1.06 -13.35 -5.49
N GLU A 97 0.21 -14.37 -5.44
CA GLU A 97 -1.02 -14.40 -6.23
C GLU A 97 -1.95 -13.26 -5.80
N MET A 98 -2.15 -13.07 -4.48
CA MET A 98 -2.90 -11.95 -3.93
C MET A 98 -2.33 -10.60 -4.38
N PHE A 99 -1.00 -10.45 -4.39
CA PHE A 99 -0.34 -9.22 -4.83
C PHE A 99 -0.60 -8.92 -6.32
N PHE A 100 -0.42 -9.89 -7.20
CA PHE A 100 -0.65 -9.69 -8.64
C PHE A 100 -2.14 -9.49 -8.96
N GLU A 101 -3.04 -10.15 -8.24
CA GLU A 101 -4.48 -9.89 -8.35
C GLU A 101 -4.83 -8.46 -7.94
N ALA A 102 -4.30 -8.00 -6.80
CA ALA A 102 -4.50 -6.63 -6.34
C ALA A 102 -3.91 -5.58 -7.30
N GLU A 103 -2.71 -5.80 -7.86
CA GLU A 103 -2.15 -4.93 -8.92
C GLU A 103 -3.09 -4.83 -10.11
N ASN A 104 -3.59 -5.98 -10.61
CA ASN A 104 -4.51 -6.00 -11.73
C ASN A 104 -5.79 -5.20 -11.45
N ILE A 105 -6.33 -5.28 -10.22
CA ILE A 105 -7.52 -4.51 -9.83
C ILE A 105 -7.20 -3.00 -9.78
N ILE A 106 -6.09 -2.62 -9.14
CA ILE A 106 -5.68 -1.22 -8.97
C ILE A 106 -5.32 -0.54 -10.31
N GLU A 107 -4.84 -1.32 -11.29
CA GLU A 107 -4.45 -0.84 -12.63
C GLU A 107 -5.58 -0.84 -13.64
N LYS A 108 -6.58 -1.73 -13.53
CA LYS A 108 -7.74 -1.77 -14.45
C LYS A 108 -8.72 -0.60 -14.28
N ILE A 109 -8.62 0.18 -13.20
CA ILE A 109 -9.48 1.35 -12.93
C ILE A 109 -8.75 2.64 -13.36
N GLN A 110 -8.14 2.64 -14.55
CA GLN A 110 -7.55 3.82 -15.19
C GLN A 110 -8.23 4.11 -16.53
#